data_AF-A0A1Q8G5K5-F1
#
_entry.id   AF-A0A1Q8G5K5-F1
#
_cell.length_a   1.000
_cell.length_b   1.000
_cell.length_c   1.000
_cell.angle_alpha   90.00
_cell.angle_beta   90.00
_cell.angle_gamma   90.00
#
_symmetry.space_group_name_H-M   'P 1'
#
loop_
_entity.id
_entity.type
_entity.pdbx_description
1 polymer ?
#
loop_
_entity_poly.entity_id
_entity_poly.type
_entity_poly.pdbx_seq_one_letter_code
_entity_poly.pdbx_strand_id
1 'polypeptide(L)'
;MDSSLALRENIKKLMALKGFSQKTLANNSGVSQKTISNLVANNGVLKSPAVSTVESIACGLGVNPVELLNYESTAVSPTQDDPYRDLSCLIRDFMAADSEGRKAILRVARNEAIHAKQI
;
A
#
# COMPACT_ATOMS: atom_id res chain seq x y z
N MET A 1 9.15 7.08 14.06
CA MET A 1 7.70 7.41 14.00
C MET A 1 6.95 6.42 14.86
N ASP A 2 5.91 6.87 15.57
CA ASP A 2 5.07 6.00 16.39
C ASP A 2 4.27 5.05 15.48
N SER A 3 4.60 3.75 15.52
CA SER A 3 3.99 2.69 14.68
C SER A 3 2.46 2.64 14.81
N SER A 4 1.94 3.07 15.97
CA SER A 4 0.50 3.14 16.22
C SER A 4 -0.19 4.23 15.38
N LEU A 5 0.46 5.38 15.19
CA LEU A 5 -0.06 6.49 14.40
C LEU A 5 -0.12 6.13 12.90
N ALA A 6 0.89 5.42 12.41
CA ALA A 6 0.94 4.95 11.02
C ALA A 6 -0.22 3.98 10.72
N LEU A 7 -0.45 2.99 11.59
CA LEU A 7 -1.56 2.04 11.44
C LEU A 7 -2.92 2.74 11.36
N ARG A 8 -3.17 3.73 12.22
CA ARG A 8 -4.42 4.52 12.20
C ARG A 8 -4.66 5.16 10.83
N GLU A 9 -3.65 5.86 10.31
CA GLU A 9 -3.77 6.57 9.04
C GLU A 9 -3.90 5.61 7.86
N ASN A 10 -3.23 4.46 7.91
CA ASN A 10 -3.33 3.41 6.91
C ASN A 10 -4.76 2.84 6.84
N ILE A 11 -5.37 2.54 8.00
CA ILE A 11 -6.77 2.10 8.08
C ILE A 11 -7.69 3.16 7.46
N LYS A 12 -7.54 4.43 7.81
CA LYS A 12 -8.38 5.53 7.30
C LYS A 12 -8.25 5.68 5.77
N LYS A 13 -7.03 5.62 5.23
CA LYS A 13 -6.79 5.69 3.79
C LYS A 13 -7.43 4.52 3.04
N LEU A 14 -7.19 3.29 3.50
CA LEU A 14 -7.75 2.09 2.89
C LEU A 14 -9.29 2.08 2.95
N MET A 15 -9.88 2.54 4.06
CA MET A 15 -11.32 2.72 4.16
C MET A 15 -11.85 3.72 3.14
N ALA A 16 -11.21 4.88 2.99
CA ALA A 16 -11.61 5.90 2.04
C ALA A 16 -11.52 5.40 0.59
N LEU A 17 -10.42 4.73 0.22
CA LEU A 17 -10.22 4.17 -1.12
C LEU A 17 -11.26 3.11 -1.49
N LYS A 18 -11.74 2.35 -0.50
CA LYS A 18 -12.74 1.29 -0.69
C LYS A 18 -14.18 1.76 -0.47
N GLY A 19 -14.39 3.03 -0.10
CA GLY A 19 -15.72 3.55 0.27
C GLY A 19 -16.31 2.89 1.52
N PHE A 20 -15.48 2.38 2.43
CA PHE A 20 -15.94 1.69 3.63
C PHE A 20 -16.24 2.65 4.78
N SER A 21 -17.41 2.49 5.39
CA SER A 21 -17.71 3.09 6.69
C SER A 21 -17.06 2.28 7.82
N GLN A 22 -16.94 2.87 9.03
CA GLN A 22 -16.45 2.12 10.20
C GLN A 22 -17.35 0.92 10.52
N LYS A 23 -18.66 1.04 10.31
CA LYS A 23 -19.63 -0.04 10.47
C LYS A 23 -19.37 -1.16 9.45
N THR A 24 -19.09 -0.79 8.21
CA THR A 24 -18.74 -1.75 7.14
C THR A 24 -17.46 -2.51 7.51
N LEU A 25 -16.42 -1.80 7.93
CA LEU A 25 -15.17 -2.44 8.35
C LEU A 25 -15.36 -3.35 9.56
N ALA A 26 -16.15 -2.93 10.56
CA ALA A 26 -16.47 -3.75 11.73
C ALA A 26 -17.14 -5.07 11.34
N ASN A 27 -18.14 -5.00 10.45
CA ASN A 27 -18.82 -6.19 9.95
C ASN A 27 -17.87 -7.12 9.16
N ASN A 28 -17.02 -6.56 8.31
CA ASN A 28 -16.12 -7.34 7.45
C ASN A 28 -14.95 -7.97 8.23
N SER A 29 -14.49 -7.31 9.29
CA SER A 29 -13.36 -7.76 10.10
C SER A 29 -13.76 -8.62 11.30
N GLY A 30 -15.04 -8.62 11.69
CA GLY A 30 -15.49 -9.21 12.95
C GLY A 30 -15.04 -8.44 14.20
N VAL A 31 -14.37 -7.30 14.03
CA VAL A 31 -13.92 -6.43 15.12
C VAL A 31 -15.06 -5.49 15.52
N SER A 32 -15.28 -5.29 16.83
CA SER A 32 -16.36 -4.43 17.30
C SER A 32 -16.26 -3.01 16.72
N GLN A 33 -17.39 -2.40 16.39
CA GLN A 33 -17.43 -1.03 15.88
C GLN A 33 -16.79 -0.03 16.85
N LYS A 34 -16.92 -0.26 18.17
CA LYS A 34 -16.25 0.54 19.21
C LYS A 34 -14.72 0.46 19.10
N THR A 35 -14.18 -0.74 18.87
CA THR A 35 -12.74 -0.94 18.66
C THR A 35 -12.26 -0.23 17.40
N ILE A 36 -12.99 -0.35 16.28
CA ILE A 36 -12.67 0.38 15.04
C ILE A 36 -12.70 1.89 15.28
N SER A 37 -13.73 2.42 15.95
CA SER A 37 -13.86 3.84 16.28
C SER A 37 -12.68 4.32 17.12
N ASN A 38 -12.26 3.55 18.12
CA ASN A 38 -11.09 3.89 18.94
C ASN A 38 -9.80 3.87 18.12
N LEU A 39 -9.70 2.96 17.15
CA LEU A 39 -8.51 2.83 16.31
C LEU A 39 -8.34 4.01 15.37
N VAL A 40 -9.43 4.50 14.79
CA VAL A 40 -9.43 5.59 13.80
C VAL A 40 -9.69 6.98 14.38
N ALA A 41 -9.92 7.09 15.70
CA ALA A 41 -10.14 8.36 16.37
C ALA A 41 -8.92 9.29 16.24
N ASN A 42 -9.16 10.56 15.94
CA ASN A 42 -8.10 11.57 15.82
C ASN A 42 -7.54 12.03 17.18
N ASN A 43 -8.22 11.68 18.28
CA ASN A 43 -7.99 12.26 19.59
C ASN A 43 -7.64 11.13 20.57
N GLY A 44 -6.43 11.18 21.14
CA GLY A 44 -5.98 10.24 22.16
C GLY A 44 -4.84 9.31 21.74
N VAL A 45 -4.12 8.80 22.75
CA VAL A 45 -3.05 7.82 22.59
C VAL A 45 -3.65 6.53 22.07
N LEU A 46 -3.22 6.11 20.87
CA LEU A 46 -3.62 4.81 20.34
C LEU A 46 -2.92 3.73 21.17
N LYS A 47 -3.68 2.93 21.90
CA LYS A 47 -3.12 1.69 22.44
C LYS A 47 -2.85 0.76 21.26
N SER A 48 -1.62 0.26 21.16
CA SER A 48 -1.25 -0.72 20.15
C SER A 48 -2.23 -1.90 20.19
N PRO A 49 -2.95 -2.19 19.08
CA PRO A 49 -3.83 -3.33 19.03
C PRO A 49 -3.03 -4.63 19.09
N ALA A 50 -3.69 -5.71 19.53
CA ALA A 50 -3.13 -7.05 19.40
C ALA A 50 -2.93 -7.42 17.92
N VAL A 51 -1.96 -8.28 17.64
CA VAL A 51 -1.67 -8.77 16.28
C VAL A 51 -2.91 -9.37 15.62
N SER A 52 -3.69 -10.16 16.35
CA SER A 52 -4.94 -10.76 15.87
C SER A 52 -5.97 -9.71 15.42
N THR A 53 -6.01 -8.54 16.07
CA THR A 53 -6.87 -7.43 15.68
C THR A 53 -6.38 -6.80 14.39
N VAL A 54 -5.06 -6.66 14.22
CA VAL A 54 -4.46 -6.16 12.96
C VAL A 54 -4.77 -7.11 11.81
N GLU A 55 -4.64 -8.43 12.02
CA GLU A 55 -4.98 -9.45 11.03
C GLU A 55 -6.45 -9.40 10.63
N SER A 56 -7.35 -9.29 11.62
CA SER A 56 -8.80 -9.19 11.40
C SER A 56 -9.16 -7.94 10.58
N ILE A 57 -8.53 -6.81 10.90
CA ILE A 57 -8.75 -5.55 10.16
C ILE A 57 -8.19 -5.63 8.75
N ALA A 58 -6.99 -6.19 8.57
CA ALA A 58 -6.39 -6.39 7.25
C ALA A 58 -7.29 -7.28 6.38
N CYS A 59 -7.79 -8.38 6.95
CA CYS A 59 -8.78 -9.25 6.31
C CYS A 59 -10.05 -8.48 5.91
N GLY A 60 -10.63 -7.69 6.83
CA GLY A 60 -11.82 -6.88 6.54
C GLY A 60 -11.60 -5.77 5.51
N LEU A 61 -10.36 -5.31 5.34
CA LEU A 61 -9.95 -4.38 4.29
C LEU A 61 -9.55 -5.10 2.98
N GLY A 62 -9.42 -6.42 2.99
CA GLY A 62 -8.98 -7.22 1.83
C GLY A 62 -7.54 -6.94 1.43
N VAL A 63 -6.67 -6.70 2.42
CA VAL A 63 -5.22 -6.55 2.26
C VAL A 63 -4.51 -7.54 3.18
N ASN A 64 -3.22 -7.79 2.95
CA ASN A 64 -2.45 -8.58 3.91
C ASN A 64 -1.99 -7.71 5.11
N PRO A 65 -1.68 -8.29 6.29
CA PRO A 65 -1.29 -7.50 7.47
C PRO A 65 -0.03 -6.66 7.29
N VAL A 66 0.93 -7.13 6.49
CA VAL A 66 2.18 -6.40 6.19
C VAL A 66 1.89 -5.16 5.36
N GLU A 67 1.00 -5.28 4.37
CA GLU A 67 0.53 -4.17 3.54
C GLU A 67 -0.24 -3.14 4.38
N LEU A 68 -1.06 -3.58 5.33
CA LEU A 68 -1.76 -2.66 6.25
C LEU A 68 -0.77 -1.86 7.12
N LEU A 69 0.25 -2.52 7.67
CA LEU A 69 1.24 -1.89 8.54
C LEU A 69 2.19 -0.96 7.76
N ASN A 70 2.55 -1.36 6.54
CA ASN A 70 3.45 -0.62 5.66
C ASN A 70 2.70 0.06 4.52
N TYR A 71 1.44 0.49 4.77
CA TYR A 71 0.65 1.19 3.75
C TYR A 71 1.20 2.61 3.57
N GLU A 72 2.39 2.71 3.01
CA GLU A 72 2.86 3.93 2.40
C GLU A 72 2.00 4.12 1.17
N SER A 73 1.18 5.18 1.23
CA SER A 73 0.37 5.66 0.12
C SER A 73 1.19 5.55 -1.15
N THR A 74 0.87 4.62 -2.04
CA THR A 74 1.56 4.45 -3.33
C THR A 74 1.40 5.65 -4.27
N ALA A 75 0.84 6.76 -3.77
CA ALA A 75 0.98 8.09 -4.33
C ALA A 75 2.31 8.78 -3.96
N VAL A 76 3.31 8.07 -3.42
CA VAL A 76 4.68 8.56 -3.51
C VAL A 76 5.13 8.32 -4.96
N SER A 77 4.97 9.35 -5.80
CA SER A 77 5.87 9.49 -6.94
C SER A 77 7.28 9.30 -6.39
N PRO A 78 8.07 8.35 -6.91
CA PRO A 78 9.38 8.05 -6.34
C PRO A 78 10.15 9.36 -6.21
N THR A 79 10.40 9.74 -4.96
CA THR A 79 11.14 10.96 -4.63
C THR A 79 12.55 10.80 -5.16
N GLN A 80 13.29 11.91 -5.33
CA GLN A 80 14.66 11.85 -5.87
C GLN A 80 15.59 10.93 -5.06
N ASP A 81 15.22 10.61 -3.82
CA ASP A 81 15.99 9.75 -2.90
C ASP A 81 15.56 8.27 -2.91
N ASP A 82 14.57 7.85 -3.71
CA ASP A 82 14.18 6.45 -3.83
C ASP A 82 15.22 5.68 -4.70
N PRO A 83 15.98 4.73 -4.13
CA PRO A 83 16.97 3.96 -4.87
C PRO A 83 16.36 3.10 -6.00
N TYR A 84 15.05 2.89 -6.00
CA TYR A 84 14.31 2.14 -7.02
C TYR A 84 13.42 3.03 -7.89
N ARG A 85 13.62 4.35 -7.85
CA ARG A 85 12.83 5.32 -8.61
C ARG A 85 12.67 4.96 -10.07
N ASP A 86 13.79 4.64 -10.73
CA ASP A 86 13.79 4.36 -12.16
C ASP A 86 13.07 3.06 -12.49
N LEU A 87 13.16 2.05 -11.61
CA LEU A 87 12.41 0.81 -11.73
C LEU A 87 10.90 1.05 -11.56
N SER A 88 10.52 1.84 -10.56
CA SER A 88 9.13 2.22 -10.31
C SER A 88 8.52 3.00 -11.48
N CYS A 89 9.28 3.89 -12.10
CA CYS A 89 8.88 4.58 -13.34
C CYS A 89 8.71 3.59 -14.49
N LEU A 90 9.68 2.70 -14.71
CA LEU A 90 9.62 1.70 -15.78
C LEU A 90 8.39 0.79 -15.67
N ILE A 91 8.08 0.30 -14.46
CA ILE A 91 6.90 -0.54 -14.22
C ILE A 91 5.62 0.22 -14.57
N ARG A 92 5.51 1.47 -14.14
CA ARG A 92 4.34 2.32 -14.41
C ARG A 92 4.14 2.53 -15.91
N ASP A 93 5.21 2.92 -16.62
CA ASP A 93 5.16 3.20 -18.05
C ASP A 93 4.83 1.93 -18.85
N PHE A 94 5.38 0.79 -18.44
CA PHE A 94 5.07 -0.50 -19.04
C PHE A 94 3.60 -0.91 -18.87
N MET A 95 3.04 -0.70 -17.68
CA MET A 95 1.63 -1.01 -17.39
C MET A 95 0.68 -0.11 -18.20
N ALA A 96 1.04 1.17 -18.37
CA ALA A 96 0.25 2.14 -19.12
C ALA A 96 0.33 1.97 -20.65
N ALA A 97 1.41 1.38 -21.16
CA ALA A 97 1.61 1.15 -22.59
C ALA A 97 0.67 0.07 -23.15
N ASP A 98 0.34 0.21 -24.44
CA ASP A 98 -0.36 -0.79 -25.23
C ASP A 98 0.56 -1.96 -25.65
N SER A 99 0.04 -2.89 -26.46
CA SER A 99 0.79 -4.09 -26.84
C SER A 99 2.07 -3.78 -27.64
N GLU A 100 2.04 -2.78 -28.52
CA GLU A 100 3.20 -2.37 -29.33
C GLU A 100 4.21 -1.57 -28.48
N GLY A 101 3.73 -0.67 -27.62
CA GLY A 101 4.57 0.06 -26.67
C GLY A 101 5.32 -0.87 -25.71
N ARG A 102 4.64 -1.89 -25.16
CA ARG A 102 5.28 -2.92 -24.32
C ARG A 102 6.35 -3.71 -25.06
N LYS A 103 6.12 -4.08 -26.33
CA LYS A 103 7.14 -4.76 -27.16
C LYS A 103 8.36 -3.87 -27.39
N ALA A 104 8.15 -2.57 -27.66
CA ALA A 104 9.23 -1.63 -27.85
C ALA A 104 10.09 -1.48 -26.59
N ILE A 105 9.46 -1.30 -25.42
CA ILE A 105 10.15 -1.22 -24.12
C ILE A 105 11.00 -2.47 -23.87
N LEU A 106 10.43 -3.67 -24.07
CA LEU A 106 11.16 -4.93 -23.86
C LEU A 106 12.33 -5.11 -24.82
N ARG A 107 12.17 -4.69 -26.09
CA ARG A 107 13.25 -4.78 -27.09
C ARG A 107 14.44 -3.94 -26.67
N VAL A 108 14.22 -2.68 -26.29
CA VAL A 108 15.29 -1.78 -25.84
C VAL A 108 15.95 -2.35 -24.59
N ALA A 109 15.17 -2.69 -23.57
CA ALA A 109 15.71 -3.23 -22.32
C ALA A 109 16.58 -4.48 -22.52
N ARG A 110 16.18 -5.40 -23.41
CA ARG A 110 16.96 -6.60 -23.72
C ARG A 110 18.27 -6.29 -24.44
N ASN A 111 18.23 -5.39 -25.42
CA ASN A 111 19.43 -5.02 -26.17
C ASN A 111 20.46 -4.35 -25.25
N GLU A 112 20.03 -3.39 -24.43
CA GLU A 112 20.91 -2.71 -23.47
C GLU A 112 21.45 -3.68 -22.40
N ALA A 113 20.63 -4.61 -21.90
CA ALA A 113 21.07 -5.60 -20.93
C ALA A 113 22.11 -6.59 -21.49
N ILE A 114 22.09 -6.86 -22.79
CA ILE A 114 23.11 -7.67 -23.45
C ILE A 114 24.43 -6.89 -23.53
N HIS A 115 24.38 -5.61 -23.93
CA HIS A 115 25.57 -4.77 -24.02
C HIS A 115 26.23 -4.52 -22.66
N ALA A 116 25.44 -4.31 -21.61
CA ALA A 116 25.95 -4.11 -20.25
C ALA A 116 26.67 -5.34 -19.67
N LYS A 117 26.42 -6.54 -20.19
CA LYS A 117 27.10 -7.79 -19.77
C LYS A 117 28.38 -8.09 -20.55
N GLN A 118 28.65 -7.34 -21.60
CA GLN A 118 29.82 -7.52 -22.48
C GLN A 118 30.97 -6.55 -22.17
N ILE A 119 30.79 -5.71 -21.14
CA ILE A 119 31.79 -4.79 -20.56
C ILE A 119 32.27 -5.40 -19.24
#